data_AF-A0AAD6Q1U8-F1
#
_entry.id   AF-A0AAD6Q1U8-F1
#
_cell.length_a   1.000
_cell.length_b   1.000
_cell.length_c   1.000
_cell.angle_alpha   90.00
_cell.angle_beta   90.00
_cell.angle_gamma   90.00
#
_symmetry.space_group_name_H-M   'P 1'
#
loop_
_entity.id
_entity.type
_entity.pdbx_description
1 polymer ?
#
loop_
_entity_poly.entity_id
_entity_poly.type
_entity_poly.pdbx_seq_one_letter_code
_entity_poly.pdbx_strand_id
1 'polypeptide(L)'
;MTTLDSEKQRADDTEKKYSEVKEISEERRKKLEETEKKVQQLQESLQRLEEKLTNLESENKVLRQQALSMTPNKYLSGRSRSIMQRAESHIPVDAARASLDLQSPSINHREHSEVDDKPQKSLNEKQQENQELLIRCVAQHLGFSGNRPIAACIIYKCLLQWRSFEVERTSVFDRIIQTIGHAIETQDNNDVLAYWLSNASTLLLLLQRTLKASGAAGMAPQRRRSSSATLFGRMTQSFRGAPQGVNLSLINGGINGGVDTLRQVEAKYPALLFKQQLTAYVEKIYGMIRDNLKKEISPLLGLCIQAPRTSRASLVKGARSVANAAAQQALIAHWQGIVKSLGSFLNTLKSNHVPPFLVRKVFTQIFSFINVQLFNSLLLRRECCSFSNGEYVKAGLAELEHWCYKATDEYAGSAWDELKHIRQAIGFLVIHQKPKKTLDEISHDLCPVLSIQQLYRISTMYWDDKYGTHSVSTDVISKMRVLMTEDSNNAVSNSFLLDDDSSIPFSVDDLSKSMEQIDIADIEPPPLIRENSGFSFLLPRCD
;
A
#
# COMPACT_ATOMS: atom_id res chain seq x y z
N MET A 1 -42.55 6.90 -61.18
CA MET A 1 -41.77 5.65 -61.19
C MET A 1 -40.55 5.70 -60.28
N THR A 2 -40.06 6.87 -59.87
CA THR A 2 -38.82 7.04 -59.08
C THR A 2 -38.96 6.87 -57.56
N THR A 3 -40.16 7.06 -56.99
CA THR A 3 -40.40 6.93 -55.55
C THR A 3 -40.46 5.48 -55.08
N LEU A 4 -41.11 4.59 -55.85
CA LEU A 4 -41.23 3.17 -55.51
C LEU A 4 -39.86 2.47 -55.45
N ASP A 5 -38.97 2.77 -56.41
CA ASP A 5 -37.62 2.21 -56.45
C ASP A 5 -36.77 2.70 -55.26
N SER A 6 -36.94 3.97 -54.85
CA SER A 6 -36.23 4.51 -53.68
C SER A 6 -36.70 3.89 -52.35
N GLU A 7 -37.98 3.58 -52.23
CA GLU A 7 -38.51 2.91 -51.04
C GLU A 7 -38.10 1.45 -50.98
N LYS A 8 -38.05 0.77 -52.13
CA LYS A 8 -37.55 -0.60 -52.24
C LYS A 8 -36.06 -0.69 -51.86
N GLN A 9 -35.23 0.22 -52.38
CA GLN A 9 -33.82 0.30 -52.01
C GLN A 9 -33.62 0.52 -50.51
N ARG A 10 -34.43 1.40 -49.90
CA ARG A 10 -34.39 1.66 -48.46
C ARG A 10 -34.83 0.45 -47.64
N ALA A 11 -35.84 -0.30 -48.10
CA ALA A 11 -36.28 -1.53 -47.46
C ALA A 11 -35.18 -2.60 -47.51
N ASP A 12 -34.57 -2.81 -48.67
CA ASP A 12 -33.48 -3.77 -48.87
C ASP A 12 -32.26 -3.42 -48.00
N ASP A 13 -31.91 -2.12 -47.90
CA ASP A 13 -30.82 -1.65 -47.03
C ASP A 13 -31.13 -1.86 -45.53
N THR A 14 -32.38 -1.69 -45.11
CA THR A 14 -32.79 -1.95 -43.73
C THR A 14 -32.80 -3.45 -43.40
N GLU A 15 -33.22 -4.29 -44.33
CA GLU A 15 -33.21 -5.75 -44.17
C GLU A 15 -31.78 -6.26 -44.06
N LYS A 16 -30.86 -5.73 -44.88
CA LYS A 16 -29.44 -6.03 -44.79
C LYS A 16 -28.85 -5.66 -43.42
N LYS A 17 -29.08 -4.42 -42.96
CA LYS A 17 -28.62 -3.98 -41.62
C LYS A 17 -29.20 -4.81 -40.49
N TYR A 18 -30.47 -5.20 -40.60
CA TYR A 18 -31.11 -6.08 -39.62
C TYR A 18 -30.44 -7.46 -39.57
N SER A 19 -30.10 -8.03 -40.74
CA SER A 19 -29.41 -9.32 -40.82
C SER A 19 -28.00 -9.26 -40.21
N GLU A 20 -27.24 -8.20 -40.48
CA GLU A 20 -25.90 -7.97 -39.92
C GLU A 20 -25.95 -7.82 -38.39
N VAL A 21 -26.92 -7.05 -37.87
CA VAL A 21 -27.11 -6.88 -36.42
C VAL A 21 -27.50 -8.19 -35.74
N LYS A 22 -28.29 -9.03 -36.41
CA LYS A 22 -28.69 -10.35 -35.91
C LYS A 22 -27.49 -11.29 -35.80
N GLU A 23 -26.63 -11.34 -36.81
CA GLU A 23 -25.40 -12.15 -36.76
C GLU A 23 -24.45 -11.70 -35.65
N ILE A 24 -24.24 -10.39 -35.49
CA ILE A 24 -23.40 -9.83 -34.41
C ILE A 24 -23.99 -10.16 -33.02
N SER A 25 -25.33 -10.11 -32.89
CA SER A 25 -26.03 -10.48 -31.66
C SER A 25 -25.83 -11.97 -31.32
N GLU A 26 -25.93 -12.86 -32.32
CA GLU A 26 -25.69 -14.29 -32.15
C GLU A 26 -24.22 -14.60 -31.79
N GLU A 27 -23.26 -13.89 -32.38
CA GLU A 27 -21.84 -14.02 -32.04
C GLU A 27 -21.56 -13.56 -30.60
N ARG A 28 -22.14 -12.42 -30.17
CA ARG A 28 -22.05 -11.95 -28.78
C ARG A 28 -22.66 -12.94 -27.81
N ARG A 29 -23.80 -13.55 -28.15
CA ARG A 29 -24.45 -14.58 -27.32
C ARG A 29 -23.54 -15.80 -27.14
N LYS A 30 -22.87 -16.27 -28.20
CA LYS A 30 -21.91 -17.38 -28.10
C LYS A 30 -20.71 -17.03 -27.21
N LYS A 31 -20.16 -15.83 -27.35
CA LYS A 31 -19.07 -15.34 -26.49
C LYS A 31 -19.49 -15.28 -25.02
N LEU A 32 -20.72 -14.83 -24.73
CA LEU A 32 -21.27 -14.81 -23.38
C LEU A 32 -21.35 -16.22 -22.79
N GLU A 33 -21.88 -17.18 -23.54
CA GLU A 33 -22.00 -18.58 -23.11
C GLU A 33 -20.62 -19.23 -22.83
N GLU A 34 -19.59 -18.91 -23.64
CA GLU A 34 -18.21 -19.34 -23.39
C GLU A 34 -17.63 -18.70 -22.13
N THR A 35 -17.92 -17.42 -21.87
CA THR A 35 -17.46 -16.74 -20.65
C THR A 35 -18.14 -17.29 -19.41
N GLU A 36 -19.43 -17.60 -19.46
CA GLU A 36 -20.16 -18.23 -18.35
C GLU A 36 -19.57 -19.61 -18.00
N LYS A 37 -19.24 -20.43 -19.01
CA LYS A 37 -18.57 -21.72 -18.79
C LYS A 37 -17.21 -21.55 -18.11
N LYS A 38 -16.44 -20.52 -18.49
CA LYS A 38 -15.15 -20.20 -17.84
C LYS A 38 -15.35 -19.74 -16.40
N VAL A 39 -16.37 -18.93 -16.12
CA VAL A 39 -16.71 -18.49 -14.76
C VAL A 39 -17.08 -19.68 -13.89
N GLN A 40 -17.92 -20.60 -14.39
CA GLN A 40 -18.28 -21.82 -13.67
C GLN A 40 -17.05 -22.69 -13.36
N GLN A 41 -16.15 -22.85 -14.33
CA GLN A 41 -14.91 -23.59 -14.13
C GLN A 41 -13.98 -22.93 -13.09
N LEU A 42 -13.89 -21.59 -13.09
CA LEU A 42 -13.14 -20.85 -12.08
C LEU A 42 -13.77 -21.00 -10.69
N GLN A 43 -15.10 -20.96 -10.59
CA GLN A 43 -15.83 -21.13 -9.34
C GLN A 43 -15.60 -22.53 -8.73
N GLU A 44 -15.64 -23.59 -9.55
CA GLU A 44 -15.27 -24.94 -9.11
C GLU A 44 -13.81 -25.04 -8.65
N SER A 45 -12.90 -24.33 -9.34
CA SER A 45 -11.48 -24.30 -8.96
C SER A 45 -11.24 -23.59 -7.62
N LEU A 46 -11.99 -22.52 -7.35
CA LEU A 46 -11.96 -21.80 -6.08
C LEU A 46 -12.50 -22.67 -4.95
N GLN A 47 -13.64 -23.34 -5.14
CA GLN A 47 -14.21 -24.23 -4.13
C GLN A 47 -13.22 -25.35 -3.76
N ARG A 48 -12.54 -25.95 -4.75
CA ARG A 48 -11.49 -26.96 -4.49
C ARG A 48 -10.27 -26.40 -3.77
N LEU A 49 -9.92 -25.13 -4.00
CA LEU A 49 -8.83 -24.47 -3.28
C LEU A 49 -9.22 -24.16 -1.83
N GLU A 50 -10.45 -23.73 -1.59
CA GLU A 50 -11.01 -23.51 -0.24
C GLU A 50 -11.04 -24.81 0.57
N GLU A 51 -11.48 -25.93 -0.03
CA GLU A 51 -11.42 -27.26 0.59
C GLU A 51 -9.99 -27.68 0.94
N LYS A 52 -9.02 -27.39 0.07
CA LYS A 52 -7.60 -27.68 0.37
C LYS A 52 -7.07 -26.80 1.51
N LEU A 53 -7.49 -25.54 1.57
CA LEU A 53 -7.06 -24.61 2.60
C LEU A 53 -7.59 -25.04 3.96
N THR A 54 -8.87 -25.41 4.06
CA THR A 54 -9.46 -25.91 5.31
C THR A 54 -8.80 -27.21 5.78
N ASN A 55 -8.47 -28.12 4.85
CA ASN A 55 -7.72 -29.33 5.15
C ASN A 55 -6.32 -29.02 5.71
N LEU A 56 -5.56 -28.12 5.06
CA LEU A 56 -4.24 -27.71 5.53
C LEU A 56 -4.30 -26.98 6.88
N GLU A 57 -5.34 -26.18 7.11
CA GLU A 57 -5.55 -25.51 8.40
C GLU A 57 -5.80 -26.53 9.51
N SER A 58 -6.58 -27.58 9.23
CA SER A 58 -6.81 -28.68 10.17
C SER A 58 -5.53 -29.46 10.48
N GLU A 59 -4.71 -29.73 9.46
CA GLU A 59 -3.42 -30.42 9.61
C GLU A 59 -2.42 -29.56 10.42
N ASN A 60 -2.38 -28.25 10.16
CA ASN A 60 -1.55 -27.31 10.93
C ASN A 60 -1.97 -27.27 12.41
N LYS A 61 -3.29 -27.32 12.68
CA LYS A 61 -3.83 -27.37 14.04
C LYS A 61 -3.42 -28.65 14.76
N VAL A 62 -3.47 -29.80 14.07
CA VAL A 62 -3.01 -31.09 14.62
C VAL A 62 -1.50 -31.08 14.90
N LEU A 63 -0.69 -30.55 13.99
CA LEU A 63 0.76 -30.43 14.17
C LEU A 63 1.12 -29.51 15.35
N ARG A 64 0.41 -28.40 15.52
CA ARG A 64 0.55 -27.53 16.72
C ARG A 64 0.18 -28.27 18.00
N GLN A 65 -0.86 -29.09 17.97
CA GLN A 65 -1.30 -29.86 19.13
C GLN A 65 -0.34 -31.01 19.48
N GLN A 66 0.28 -31.65 18.47
CA GLN A 66 1.36 -32.62 18.65
C GLN A 66 2.63 -31.97 19.19
N ALA A 67 2.98 -30.76 18.74
CA ALA A 67 4.13 -30.03 19.27
C ALA A 67 3.96 -29.68 20.76
N LEU A 68 2.73 -29.40 21.21
CA LEU A 68 2.42 -29.16 22.62
C LEU A 68 2.46 -30.44 23.48
N SER A 69 2.14 -31.60 22.91
CA SER A 69 2.17 -32.89 23.63
C SER A 69 3.55 -33.56 23.67
N MET A 70 4.50 -33.11 22.84
CA MET A 70 5.88 -33.63 22.81
C MET A 70 6.87 -32.88 23.74
N THR A 71 6.40 -31.90 24.52
CA THR A 71 7.22 -31.25 25.56
C THR A 71 7.49 -32.21 26.73
N PRO A 72 8.74 -32.53 27.12
CA PRO A 72 9.01 -33.34 28.29
C PRO A 72 8.66 -32.53 29.55
N ASN A 73 7.55 -32.92 30.17
CA ASN A 73 7.11 -32.40 31.46
C ASN A 73 7.93 -33.06 32.58
N LYS A 74 9.12 -32.51 32.85
CA LYS A 74 9.83 -32.70 34.13
C LYS A 74 10.54 -31.38 34.43
N TYR A 75 9.95 -30.54 35.27
CA TYR A 75 10.54 -30.14 36.55
C TYR A 75 9.42 -29.53 37.40
N LEU A 76 9.29 -30.11 38.60
CA LEU A 76 8.27 -29.81 39.58
C LEU A 76 8.45 -28.41 40.17
N SER A 77 7.30 -27.81 40.43
CA SER A 77 7.02 -26.82 41.46
C SER A 77 7.86 -27.01 42.73
N GLY A 78 8.56 -25.95 43.14
CA GLY A 78 9.39 -25.90 44.35
C GLY A 78 9.50 -24.46 44.87
N ARG A 79 8.45 -24.03 45.56
CA ARG A 79 8.35 -22.95 46.56
C ARG A 79 9.69 -22.33 47.04
N SER A 80 9.84 -21.01 46.93
CA SER A 80 10.05 -20.11 48.09
C SER A 80 10.11 -18.62 47.70
N ARG A 81 9.32 -17.83 48.42
CA ARG A 81 9.47 -16.38 48.57
C ARG A 81 10.75 -16.10 49.36
N SER A 82 11.53 -15.09 48.97
CA SER A 82 12.20 -14.24 49.97
C SER A 82 12.34 -12.77 49.49
N ILE A 83 11.67 -11.92 50.25
CA ILE A 83 11.96 -10.51 50.56
C ILE A 83 12.96 -10.60 51.73
N MET A 84 13.98 -9.77 52.01
CA MET A 84 14.55 -8.49 51.56
C MET A 84 15.92 -8.41 52.28
N GLN A 85 16.84 -7.51 51.89
CA GLN A 85 17.60 -6.77 52.92
C GLN A 85 18.16 -5.44 52.39
N ARG A 86 17.79 -4.36 53.08
CA ARG A 86 18.40 -3.03 53.05
C ARG A 86 18.45 -2.53 54.50
N ALA A 87 19.66 -2.19 54.91
CA ALA A 87 20.14 -1.25 55.95
C ALA A 87 19.34 -0.96 57.25
N GLU A 88 20.11 -1.08 58.35
CA GLU A 88 20.22 -0.21 59.55
C GLU A 88 19.09 -0.14 60.60
N SER A 89 19.37 -0.67 61.81
CA SER A 89 19.78 0.09 63.02
C SER A 89 19.25 -0.48 64.37
N HIS A 90 20.15 -0.44 65.39
CA HIS A 90 19.97 -0.49 66.87
C HIS A 90 19.52 -1.77 67.65
N ILE A 91 20.53 -2.47 68.22
CA ILE A 91 20.85 -2.89 69.65
C ILE A 91 19.75 -2.74 70.76
N PRO A 92 19.73 -3.47 71.93
CA PRO A 92 20.44 -4.68 72.46
C PRO A 92 19.43 -5.80 72.93
N VAL A 93 19.75 -7.00 73.48
CA VAL A 93 20.42 -7.36 74.76
C VAL A 93 20.45 -8.90 74.87
N ASP A 94 21.61 -9.44 75.31
CA ASP A 94 21.92 -10.69 76.06
C ASP A 94 21.26 -12.05 75.69
N ALA A 95 21.89 -13.21 75.83
CA ALA A 95 23.05 -13.62 76.60
C ALA A 95 23.58 -14.95 76.05
N ALA A 96 24.87 -15.21 76.32
CA ALA A 96 25.47 -16.53 76.55
C ALA A 96 25.47 -17.55 75.37
N ARG A 97 26.51 -18.31 75.11
CA ARG A 97 27.94 -18.37 75.47
C ARG A 97 28.44 -19.64 74.75
N ALA A 98 29.73 -19.64 74.44
CA ALA A 98 30.56 -20.83 74.21
C ALA A 98 30.37 -21.57 72.86
N SER A 99 31.39 -22.09 72.21
CA SER A 99 32.85 -22.05 72.37
C SER A 99 33.40 -23.10 71.40
N LEU A 100 34.40 -22.73 70.59
CA LEU A 100 35.51 -23.56 70.08
C LEU A 100 35.13 -24.75 69.18
N ASP A 101 35.46 -24.66 67.88
CA ASP A 101 36.70 -25.16 67.26
C ASP A 101 36.77 -26.70 67.20
N LEU A 102 36.98 -27.25 66.00
CA LEU A 102 38.11 -28.15 65.69
C LEU A 102 38.10 -28.59 64.21
N GLN A 103 39.12 -28.11 63.48
CA GLN A 103 40.05 -28.88 62.62
C GLN A 103 39.56 -29.70 61.40
N SER A 104 39.84 -29.15 60.20
CA SER A 104 40.84 -29.60 59.19
C SER A 104 40.91 -31.09 58.71
N PRO A 105 41.66 -31.42 57.64
CA PRO A 105 41.73 -30.92 56.26
C PRO A 105 41.67 -32.11 55.24
N SER A 106 42.15 -31.92 53.98
CA SER A 106 42.59 -32.93 52.97
C SER A 106 41.74 -32.99 51.69
N ILE A 107 42.15 -32.35 50.57
CA ILE A 107 43.13 -32.74 49.52
C ILE A 107 42.51 -33.60 48.38
N ASN A 108 42.52 -32.97 47.19
CA ASN A 108 42.57 -33.47 45.81
C ASN A 108 41.46 -34.40 45.25
N HIS A 109 40.73 -33.91 44.23
CA HIS A 109 40.97 -34.34 42.83
C HIS A 109 40.20 -33.51 41.78
N ARG A 110 40.96 -32.93 40.84
CA ARG A 110 40.72 -32.71 39.38
C ARG A 110 39.29 -32.50 38.89
N GLU A 111 38.97 -31.31 38.39
CA GLU A 111 39.08 -30.92 36.96
C GLU A 111 38.16 -31.72 36.03
N HIS A 112 37.02 -31.09 35.68
CA HIS A 112 36.29 -31.35 34.44
C HIS A 112 36.05 -30.00 33.73
N SER A 113 36.93 -29.72 32.76
CA SER A 113 36.62 -29.10 31.45
C SER A 113 35.64 -27.91 31.38
N GLU A 114 36.16 -26.68 31.50
CA GLU A 114 35.47 -25.41 31.14
C GLU A 114 36.14 -24.63 29.98
N VAL A 115 37.01 -25.26 29.18
CA VAL A 115 37.91 -24.50 28.29
C VAL A 115 37.37 -24.26 26.86
N ASP A 116 36.33 -24.96 26.39
CA ASP A 116 35.89 -24.85 24.98
C ASP A 116 34.80 -23.78 24.68
N ASP A 117 34.24 -23.12 25.71
CA ASP A 117 33.01 -22.31 25.55
C ASP A 117 33.26 -20.79 25.42
N LYS A 118 34.52 -20.34 25.58
CA LYS A 118 34.91 -18.91 25.54
C LYS A 118 34.91 -18.26 24.15
N PRO A 119 35.38 -18.91 23.06
CA PRO A 119 35.45 -18.25 21.75
C PRO A 119 34.04 -17.95 21.19
N GLN A 120 33.11 -18.88 21.35
CA GLN A 120 31.76 -18.78 20.79
C GLN A 120 30.88 -17.77 21.55
N LYS A 121 31.07 -17.64 22.87
CA LYS A 121 30.45 -16.57 23.67
C LYS A 121 30.95 -15.19 23.26
N SER A 122 32.27 -15.02 23.09
CA SER A 122 32.86 -13.74 22.67
C SER A 122 32.42 -13.30 21.26
N LEU A 123 32.22 -14.25 20.34
CA LEU A 123 31.70 -14.00 18.99
C LEU A 123 30.24 -13.53 19.01
N ASN A 124 29.40 -14.16 19.85
CA ASN A 124 28.00 -13.77 20.02
C ASN A 124 27.87 -12.39 20.71
N GLU A 125 28.70 -12.11 21.71
CA GLU A 125 28.75 -10.78 22.37
C GLU A 125 29.15 -9.69 21.37
N LYS A 126 30.21 -9.91 20.59
CA LYS A 126 30.63 -8.97 19.53
C LYS A 126 29.56 -8.76 18.46
N GLN A 127 28.80 -9.81 18.12
CA GLN A 127 27.68 -9.68 17.19
C GLN A 127 26.52 -8.86 17.79
N GLN A 128 26.25 -9.02 19.09
CA GLN A 128 25.23 -8.24 19.80
C GLN A 128 25.59 -6.75 19.89
N GLU A 129 26.86 -6.43 20.16
CA GLU A 129 27.38 -5.05 20.15
C GLU A 129 27.24 -4.41 18.76
N ASN A 130 27.58 -5.15 17.70
CA ASN A 130 27.39 -4.68 16.33
C ASN A 130 25.91 -4.45 16.00
N GLN A 131 25.00 -5.31 16.47
CA GLN A 131 23.56 -5.07 16.31
C GLN A 131 23.11 -3.81 17.04
N GLU A 132 23.60 -3.56 18.25
CA GLU A 132 23.25 -2.35 19.00
C GLU A 132 23.74 -1.07 18.31
N LEU A 133 24.97 -1.09 17.79
CA LEU A 133 25.50 0.02 16.98
C LEU A 133 24.69 0.25 15.70
N LEU A 134 24.24 -0.82 15.03
CA LEU A 134 23.35 -0.70 13.88
C LEU A 134 22.05 0.00 14.27
N ILE A 135 21.40 -0.41 15.36
CA ILE A 135 20.16 0.20 15.83
C ILE A 135 20.36 1.68 16.18
N ARG A 136 21.45 2.03 16.88
CA ARG A 136 21.78 3.42 17.21
C ARG A 136 22.06 4.28 15.98
N CYS A 137 22.65 3.68 14.94
CA CYS A 137 22.90 4.33 13.65
C CYS A 137 21.59 4.57 12.89
N VAL A 138 20.74 3.54 12.77
CA VAL A 138 19.45 3.58 12.07
C VAL A 138 18.43 4.49 12.75
N ALA A 139 18.53 4.66 14.07
CA ALA A 139 17.69 5.60 14.82
C ALA A 139 17.93 7.08 14.42
N GLN A 140 19.00 7.38 13.69
CA GLN A 140 19.30 8.72 13.21
C GLN A 140 18.77 8.94 11.79
N HIS A 141 18.61 10.21 11.41
CA HIS A 141 18.28 10.57 10.04
C HIS A 141 19.53 10.50 9.15
N LEU A 142 19.73 9.35 8.49
CA LEU A 142 20.93 9.08 7.69
C LEU A 142 20.89 9.72 6.29
N GLY A 143 19.73 10.18 5.83
CA GLY A 143 19.56 10.82 4.52
C GLY A 143 19.67 9.85 3.33
N PHE A 144 20.11 10.40 2.20
CA PHE A 144 20.06 9.74 0.89
C PHE A 144 21.39 9.89 0.14
N SER A 145 21.73 8.87 -0.66
CA SER A 145 22.82 8.91 -1.65
C SER A 145 22.20 8.89 -3.04
N GLY A 146 22.05 10.07 -3.64
CA GLY A 146 21.18 10.24 -4.81
C GLY A 146 19.74 9.89 -4.44
N ASN A 147 19.12 8.97 -5.19
CA ASN A 147 17.75 8.49 -4.92
C ASN A 147 17.70 7.29 -3.95
N ARG A 148 18.83 6.92 -3.32
CA ARG A 148 18.95 5.70 -2.51
C ARG A 148 18.87 6.03 -1.02
N PRO A 149 17.88 5.49 -0.28
CA PRO A 149 17.80 5.66 1.17
C PRO A 149 18.94 4.92 1.88
N ILE A 150 19.77 5.66 2.60
CA ILE A 150 21.01 5.12 3.20
C ILE A 150 20.68 4.09 4.29
N ALA A 151 19.68 4.36 5.14
CA ALA A 151 19.33 3.44 6.23
C ALA A 151 18.84 2.09 5.71
N ALA A 152 17.95 2.07 4.70
CA ALA A 152 17.48 0.84 4.07
C ALA A 152 18.62 -0.02 3.53
N CYS A 153 19.59 0.61 2.86
CA CYS A 153 20.71 -0.09 2.25
C CYS A 153 21.68 -0.66 3.28
N ILE A 154 21.97 0.07 4.35
CA ILE A 154 22.82 -0.40 5.46
C ILE A 154 22.13 -1.56 6.19
N ILE A 155 20.86 -1.40 6.55
CA ILE A 155 20.07 -2.47 7.20
C ILE A 155 20.14 -3.73 6.34
N TYR A 156 19.85 -3.61 5.05
CA TYR A 156 19.87 -4.75 4.13
C TYR A 156 21.26 -5.41 4.06
N LYS A 157 22.33 -4.64 3.85
CA LYS A 157 23.71 -5.16 3.80
C LYS A 157 24.09 -5.88 5.10
N CYS A 158 23.75 -5.33 6.26
CA CYS A 158 24.01 -5.94 7.56
C CYS A 158 23.27 -7.26 7.75
N LEU A 159 21.97 -7.29 7.42
CA LEU A 159 21.16 -8.50 7.54
C LEU A 159 21.65 -9.62 6.61
N LEU A 160 22.11 -9.27 5.40
CA LEU A 160 22.70 -10.21 4.46
C LEU A 160 24.04 -10.76 4.98
N GLN A 161 24.93 -9.88 5.45
CA GLN A 161 26.24 -10.26 5.97
C GLN A 161 26.13 -11.18 7.19
N TRP A 162 25.18 -10.90 8.09
CA TRP A 162 24.92 -11.72 9.28
C TRP A 162 24.07 -12.96 8.99
N ARG A 163 23.71 -13.21 7.73
CA ARG A 163 22.80 -14.29 7.29
C ARG A 163 21.50 -14.34 8.10
N SER A 164 21.01 -13.19 8.55
CA SER A 164 19.87 -13.09 9.47
C SER A 164 18.59 -13.70 8.90
N PHE A 165 18.49 -13.82 7.58
CA PHE A 165 17.34 -14.43 6.90
C PHE A 165 17.26 -15.95 7.02
N GLU A 166 18.39 -16.62 7.31
CA GLU A 166 18.50 -18.08 7.37
C GLU A 166 18.40 -18.64 8.80
N VAL A 167 18.33 -17.76 9.81
CA VAL A 167 18.36 -18.12 11.23
C VAL A 167 16.96 -18.37 11.78
N GLU A 168 16.79 -19.41 12.61
CA GLU A 168 15.51 -19.75 13.24
C GLU A 168 15.08 -18.78 14.34
N ARG A 169 16.03 -18.06 14.96
CA ARG A 169 15.80 -17.08 16.02
C ARG A 169 16.74 -15.90 15.87
N THR A 170 16.18 -14.70 15.82
CA THR A 170 16.94 -13.45 15.85
C THR A 170 16.05 -12.33 16.38
N SER A 171 16.61 -11.43 17.18
CA SER A 171 15.92 -10.25 17.72
C SER A 171 16.17 -8.98 16.88
N VAL A 172 17.08 -9.05 15.89
CA VAL A 172 17.47 -7.88 15.09
C VAL A 172 16.29 -7.30 14.31
N PHE A 173 15.40 -8.16 13.80
CA PHE A 173 14.21 -7.74 13.06
C PHE A 173 13.25 -6.95 13.94
N ASP A 174 12.93 -7.47 15.13
CA ASP A 174 12.05 -6.79 16.09
C ASP A 174 12.61 -5.44 16.51
N ARG A 175 13.93 -5.35 16.75
CA ARG A 175 14.60 -4.09 17.12
C ARG A 175 14.56 -3.06 15.97
N ILE A 176 14.73 -3.48 14.72
CA ILE A 176 14.58 -2.59 13.55
C ILE A 176 13.15 -2.08 13.46
N ILE A 177 12.16 -2.97 13.56
CA ILE A 177 10.73 -2.61 13.52
C ILE A 177 10.36 -1.65 14.65
N GLN A 178 10.87 -1.88 15.87
CA GLN A 178 10.67 -0.96 17.00
C GLN A 178 11.29 0.41 16.74
N THR A 179 12.46 0.46 16.10
CA THR A 179 13.13 1.72 15.74
C THR A 179 12.29 2.53 14.74
N ILE A 180 11.77 1.87 13.69
CA ILE A 180 10.82 2.47 12.75
C ILE A 180 9.57 2.96 13.50
N GLY A 181 9.01 2.10 14.35
CA GLY A 181 7.82 2.38 15.15
C GLY A 181 7.93 3.61 16.03
N HIS A 182 9.03 3.75 16.77
CA HIS A 182 9.28 4.91 17.62
C HIS A 182 9.48 6.18 16.79
N ALA A 183 10.17 6.09 15.66
CA ALA A 183 10.42 7.25 14.81
C ALA A 183 9.14 7.80 14.15
N ILE A 184 8.15 6.95 13.86
CA ILE A 184 6.85 7.36 13.29
C ILE A 184 5.75 7.59 14.34
N GLU A 185 6.10 7.58 15.63
CA GLU A 185 5.16 7.81 16.73
C GLU A 185 4.55 9.23 16.67
N THR A 186 5.35 10.20 16.23
CA THR A 186 4.89 11.58 15.98
C THR A 186 4.23 11.68 14.60
N GLN A 187 2.95 11.32 14.54
CA GLN A 187 2.19 11.14 13.29
C GLN A 187 2.01 12.42 12.46
N ASP A 188 2.17 13.62 13.02
CA ASP A 188 1.96 14.87 12.28
C ASP A 188 3.21 15.33 11.49
N ASN A 189 4.38 14.69 11.66
CA ASN A 189 5.61 15.09 10.97
C ASN A 189 5.76 14.38 9.61
N ASN A 190 5.26 15.02 8.55
CA ASN A 190 5.28 14.46 7.20
C ASN A 190 6.69 14.23 6.64
N ASP A 191 7.70 15.02 7.04
CA ASP A 191 9.09 14.79 6.60
C ASP A 191 9.64 13.48 7.15
N VAL A 192 9.42 13.20 8.44
CA VAL A 192 9.83 11.94 9.07
C VAL A 192 9.07 10.75 8.50
N LEU A 193 7.76 10.89 8.28
CA LEU A 193 6.96 9.86 7.63
C LEU A 193 7.45 9.58 6.20
N ALA A 194 7.72 10.63 5.40
CA ALA A 194 8.21 10.47 4.04
C ALA A 194 9.60 9.79 4.02
N TYR A 195 10.52 10.19 4.90
CA TYR A 195 11.81 9.53 5.07
C TYR A 195 11.67 8.03 5.35
N TRP A 196 10.80 7.65 6.30
CA TRP A 196 10.59 6.25 6.64
C TRP A 196 9.79 5.49 5.58
N LEU A 197 8.89 6.13 4.84
CA LEU A 197 8.20 5.52 3.71
C LEU A 197 9.21 5.10 2.63
N SER A 198 10.17 5.98 2.29
CA SER A 198 11.23 5.67 1.33
C SER A 198 12.14 4.55 1.80
N ASN A 199 12.57 4.59 3.07
CA ASN A 199 13.43 3.56 3.63
C ASN A 199 12.72 2.20 3.73
N ALA A 200 11.48 2.18 4.24
CA ALA A 200 10.72 0.95 4.42
C ALA A 200 10.33 0.31 3.08
N SER A 201 9.87 1.10 2.10
CA SER A 201 9.55 0.60 0.75
C SER A 201 10.79 0.06 0.03
N THR A 202 11.92 0.76 0.11
CA THR A 202 13.18 0.29 -0.46
C THR A 202 13.64 -1.01 0.19
N LEU A 203 13.65 -1.07 1.53
CA LEU A 203 14.04 -2.28 2.24
C LEU A 203 13.12 -3.46 1.89
N LEU A 204 11.80 -3.22 1.78
CA LEU A 204 10.83 -4.24 1.40
C LEU A 204 11.12 -4.82 0.02
N LEU A 205 11.51 -3.98 -0.94
CA LEU A 205 11.90 -4.44 -2.28
C LEU A 205 13.16 -5.28 -2.29
N LEU A 206 14.17 -4.86 -1.52
CA LEU A 206 15.41 -5.62 -1.38
C LEU A 206 15.13 -7.00 -0.77
N LEU A 207 14.24 -7.07 0.24
CA LEU A 207 13.78 -8.33 0.81
C LEU A 207 13.00 -9.17 -0.21
N GLN A 208 12.11 -8.58 -0.99
CA GLN A 208 11.32 -9.31 -1.98
C GLN A 208 12.18 -9.93 -3.08
N ARG A 209 13.27 -9.25 -3.49
CA ARG A 209 14.23 -9.78 -4.48
C ARG A 209 15.12 -10.89 -3.90
N THR A 210 15.35 -10.87 -2.58
CA THR A 210 16.28 -11.78 -1.90
C THR A 210 15.61 -13.04 -1.37
N LEU A 211 14.41 -12.92 -0.79
CA LEU A 211 13.73 -14.01 -0.11
C LEU A 211 12.93 -14.83 -1.12
N LYS A 212 13.28 -16.11 -1.29
CA LYS A 212 12.41 -17.08 -1.98
C LYS A 212 11.16 -17.29 -1.14
N ALA A 213 9.99 -17.10 -1.73
CA ALA A 213 8.76 -17.66 -1.18
C ALA A 213 8.91 -19.18 -1.21
N SER A 214 9.14 -19.79 -0.03
CA SER A 214 9.10 -21.24 0.08
C SER A 214 7.66 -21.68 -0.15
N GLY A 215 7.38 -22.17 -1.36
CA GLY A 215 6.07 -22.72 -1.78
C GLY A 215 5.40 -21.96 -2.93
N ALA A 216 5.81 -22.23 -4.17
CA ALA A 216 4.97 -22.14 -5.39
C ALA A 216 5.71 -22.53 -6.68
N ALA A 217 7.06 -22.57 -6.69
CA ALA A 217 7.86 -22.84 -7.89
C ALA A 217 8.50 -24.25 -7.93
N GLY A 218 7.83 -25.25 -7.34
CA GLY A 218 8.34 -26.63 -7.22
C GLY A 218 7.33 -27.74 -7.54
N MET A 219 6.17 -27.40 -8.12
CA MET A 219 5.15 -28.37 -8.53
C MET A 219 4.85 -28.25 -10.02
N ALA A 220 5.89 -28.33 -10.84
CA ALA A 220 5.72 -28.90 -12.18
C ALA A 220 5.80 -30.43 -11.99
N PRO A 221 4.74 -31.21 -12.29
CA PRO A 221 4.86 -32.65 -12.30
C PRO A 221 5.76 -33.01 -13.47
N GLN A 222 7.06 -33.19 -13.19
CA GLN A 222 7.97 -33.87 -14.08
C GLN A 222 7.41 -35.29 -14.23
N ARG A 223 6.68 -35.53 -15.32
CA ARG A 223 6.22 -36.85 -15.75
C ARG A 223 7.44 -37.76 -15.90
N ARG A 224 7.86 -38.43 -14.83
CA ARG A 224 8.52 -39.73 -14.94
C ARG A 224 7.42 -40.72 -15.27
N ARG A 225 7.27 -41.02 -16.57
CA ARG A 225 6.62 -42.26 -17.00
C ARG A 225 7.53 -43.41 -16.54
N SER A 226 7.24 -43.96 -15.37
CA SER A 226 7.70 -45.28 -14.97
C SER A 226 6.56 -46.25 -15.19
N SER A 227 6.54 -46.90 -16.35
CA SER A 227 5.66 -48.03 -16.62
C SER A 227 6.20 -49.26 -15.89
N SER A 228 5.31 -50.00 -15.23
CA SER A 228 5.64 -51.20 -14.47
C SER A 228 5.88 -52.44 -15.33
N ALA A 229 6.89 -53.22 -14.89
CA ALA A 229 7.05 -54.68 -14.91
C ALA A 229 7.21 -55.48 -16.23
N THR A 230 8.37 -56.14 -16.36
CA THR A 230 8.60 -57.54 -16.80
C THR A 230 10.09 -57.85 -16.57
N LEU A 231 10.44 -58.70 -15.59
CA LEU A 231 10.82 -60.13 -15.70
C LEU A 231 12.00 -60.43 -16.66
N PHE A 232 13.06 -61.01 -16.08
CA PHE A 232 14.32 -61.57 -16.63
C PHE A 232 15.60 -60.69 -16.68
N GLY A 233 16.60 -61.11 -15.89
CA GLY A 233 17.90 -61.51 -16.47
C GLY A 233 19.14 -60.62 -16.28
N ARG A 234 20.02 -61.05 -15.37
CA ARG A 234 21.51 -61.07 -15.45
C ARG A 234 22.36 -59.78 -15.38
N MET A 235 23.17 -59.76 -14.30
CA MET A 235 24.65 -59.63 -14.24
C MET A 235 25.30 -58.26 -14.49
N THR A 236 25.80 -57.60 -13.42
CA THR A 236 27.24 -57.52 -13.04
C THR A 236 27.54 -56.28 -12.15
N GLN A 237 28.17 -56.58 -11.00
CA GLN A 237 29.28 -55.87 -10.33
C GLN A 237 29.18 -54.36 -10.05
N SER A 238 29.03 -53.95 -8.79
CA SER A 238 30.09 -53.71 -7.77
C SER A 238 30.80 -52.36 -7.92
N PHE A 239 30.60 -51.41 -6.99
CA PHE A 239 31.54 -51.11 -5.89
C PHE A 239 31.01 -50.05 -4.91
N ARG A 240 31.38 -50.23 -3.64
CA ARG A 240 31.13 -49.36 -2.47
C ARG A 240 32.06 -48.14 -2.48
N GLY A 241 31.67 -47.05 -1.80
CA GLY A 241 32.57 -46.42 -0.81
C GLY A 241 32.72 -44.90 -0.80
N ALA A 242 32.16 -44.30 0.26
CA ALA A 242 32.62 -43.14 1.07
C ALA A 242 32.42 -41.67 0.59
N PRO A 243 32.03 -40.76 1.52
CA PRO A 243 31.77 -39.34 1.27
C PRO A 243 32.98 -38.46 1.60
N GLN A 244 33.23 -37.42 0.81
CA GLN A 244 34.12 -36.32 1.20
C GLN A 244 33.68 -34.99 0.58
N GLY A 245 33.81 -33.93 1.38
CA GLY A 245 34.39 -32.69 0.88
C GLY A 245 33.44 -31.52 0.73
N VAL A 246 33.43 -30.68 1.76
CA VAL A 246 33.03 -29.27 1.71
C VAL A 246 33.70 -28.60 0.50
N ASN A 247 32.92 -28.10 -0.45
CA ASN A 247 33.43 -27.27 -1.55
C ASN A 247 33.07 -25.80 -1.27
N LEU A 248 33.99 -25.11 -0.59
CA LEU A 248 34.11 -23.66 -0.64
C LEU A 248 34.81 -23.29 -1.96
N SER A 249 34.08 -22.74 -2.93
CA SER A 249 34.70 -22.01 -4.05
C SER A 249 34.43 -20.51 -3.89
N LEU A 250 35.50 -19.82 -3.49
CA LEU A 250 35.68 -18.39 -3.51
C LEU A 250 36.13 -17.98 -4.92
N ILE A 251 35.44 -16.98 -5.48
CA ILE A 251 35.90 -15.91 -6.37
C ILE A 251 36.90 -16.29 -7.48
N ASN A 252 36.43 -16.23 -8.73
CA ASN A 252 37.25 -15.69 -9.81
C ASN A 252 36.36 -14.87 -10.76
N GLY A 253 36.67 -13.58 -10.91
CA GLY A 253 36.04 -12.69 -11.87
C GLY A 253 36.58 -12.89 -13.28
N GLY A 254 35.76 -12.58 -14.28
CA GLY A 254 36.19 -12.52 -15.68
C GLY A 254 35.07 -12.57 -16.71
N ILE A 255 34.56 -11.40 -17.08
CA ILE A 255 34.16 -11.01 -18.44
C ILE A 255 33.00 -11.80 -19.07
N ASN A 256 31.77 -11.34 -18.84
CA ASN A 256 30.75 -11.02 -19.86
C ASN A 256 29.42 -10.68 -19.19
N GLY A 257 28.78 -9.61 -19.64
CA GLY A 257 27.53 -9.09 -19.09
C GLY A 257 26.42 -10.15 -19.02
N GLY A 258 25.75 -10.20 -17.87
CA GLY A 258 24.59 -11.06 -17.68
C GLY A 258 24.37 -11.46 -16.22
N VAL A 259 23.43 -10.76 -15.57
CA VAL A 259 22.61 -11.26 -14.45
C VAL A 259 23.36 -11.52 -13.12
N ASP A 260 23.54 -10.45 -12.33
CA ASP A 260 23.59 -10.59 -10.87
C ASP A 260 22.19 -10.95 -10.35
N THR A 261 21.81 -12.20 -10.54
CA THR A 261 20.79 -12.84 -9.71
C THR A 261 21.34 -12.85 -8.29
N LEU A 262 20.94 -11.86 -7.48
CA LEU A 262 21.06 -11.93 -6.03
C LEU A 262 20.72 -13.36 -5.61
N ARG A 263 21.66 -14.05 -4.95
CA ARG A 263 21.46 -15.42 -4.46
C ARG A 263 20.15 -15.45 -3.67
N GLN A 264 19.13 -16.04 -4.25
CA GLN A 264 17.84 -16.16 -3.59
C GLN A 264 18.00 -17.05 -2.34
N VAL A 265 17.74 -16.48 -1.17
CA VAL A 265 17.92 -17.07 0.15
C VAL A 265 16.66 -17.82 0.58
N GLU A 266 16.83 -19.01 1.17
CA GLU A 266 15.73 -19.73 1.83
C GLU A 266 15.40 -19.05 3.15
N ALA A 267 14.38 -18.20 3.14
CA ALA A 267 13.96 -17.42 4.31
C ALA A 267 13.34 -18.32 5.39
N LYS A 268 13.80 -18.18 6.63
CA LYS A 268 13.12 -18.77 7.81
C LYS A 268 11.98 -17.87 8.30
N TYR A 269 11.15 -18.42 9.18
CA TYR A 269 9.95 -17.75 9.71
C TYR A 269 10.18 -16.31 10.20
N PRO A 270 11.24 -15.99 10.99
CA PRO A 270 11.48 -14.61 11.43
C PRO A 270 11.65 -13.61 10.29
N ALA A 271 12.27 -14.02 9.18
CA ALA A 271 12.47 -13.17 8.01
C ALA A 271 11.17 -12.92 7.24
N LEU A 272 10.30 -13.94 7.15
CA LEU A 272 8.98 -13.80 6.54
C LEU A 272 8.09 -12.88 7.38
N LEU A 273 8.12 -13.03 8.71
CA LEU A 273 7.42 -12.14 9.63
C LEU A 273 7.93 -10.70 9.52
N PHE A 274 9.25 -10.51 9.47
CA PHE A 274 9.85 -9.19 9.27
C PHE A 274 9.38 -8.54 7.97
N LYS A 275 9.35 -9.28 6.86
CA LYS A 275 8.82 -8.80 5.58
C LYS A 275 7.35 -8.38 5.71
N GLN A 276 6.51 -9.19 6.37
CA GLN A 276 5.10 -8.88 6.58
C GLN A 276 4.90 -7.63 7.44
N GLN A 277 5.65 -7.52 8.55
CA GLN A 277 5.63 -6.33 9.40
C GLN A 277 6.06 -5.09 8.62
N LEU A 278 7.11 -5.20 7.81
CA LEU A 278 7.59 -4.09 6.98
C LEU A 278 6.54 -3.65 5.95
N THR A 279 5.83 -4.59 5.32
CA THR A 279 4.67 -4.27 4.47
C THR A 279 3.61 -3.48 5.23
N ALA A 280 3.21 -3.97 6.41
CA ALA A 280 2.22 -3.28 7.24
C ALA A 280 2.69 -1.87 7.66
N TYR A 281 3.99 -1.68 7.88
CA TYR A 281 4.55 -0.36 8.15
C TYR A 281 4.53 0.57 6.92
N VAL A 282 4.83 0.06 5.72
CA VAL A 282 4.69 0.85 4.48
C VAL A 282 3.24 1.31 4.31
N GLU A 283 2.28 0.41 4.48
CA GLU A 283 0.84 0.72 4.40
C GLU A 283 0.40 1.73 5.47
N LYS A 284 0.87 1.53 6.72
CA LYS A 284 0.57 2.42 7.85
C LYS A 284 1.11 3.83 7.61
N ILE A 285 2.38 3.96 7.22
CA ILE A 285 3.01 5.27 6.97
C ILE A 285 2.33 5.96 5.78
N TYR A 286 2.05 5.21 4.71
CA TYR A 286 1.27 5.71 3.57
C TYR A 286 -0.09 6.26 4.01
N GLY A 287 -0.83 5.50 4.83
CA GLY A 287 -2.12 5.91 5.38
C GLY A 287 -2.01 7.20 6.21
N MET A 288 -1.01 7.29 7.08
CA MET A 288 -0.76 8.50 7.89
C MET A 288 -0.53 9.75 7.03
N ILE A 289 0.33 9.66 6.00
CA ILE A 289 0.60 10.79 5.09
C ILE A 289 -0.68 11.22 4.37
N ARG A 290 -1.44 10.25 3.83
CA ARG A 290 -2.73 10.51 3.17
C ARG A 290 -3.70 11.19 4.12
N ASP A 291 -3.85 10.68 5.33
CA ASP A 291 -4.83 11.17 6.31
C ASP A 291 -4.45 12.55 6.85
N ASN A 292 -3.15 12.83 7.00
CA ASN A 292 -2.65 14.17 7.31
C ASN A 292 -3.00 15.18 6.21
N LEU A 293 -2.83 14.81 4.95
CA LEU A 293 -3.21 15.67 3.83
C LEU A 293 -4.73 15.88 3.78
N LYS A 294 -5.54 14.82 3.96
CA LYS A 294 -7.00 14.94 4.10
C LYS A 294 -7.36 15.92 5.22
N LYS A 295 -6.76 15.78 6.40
CA LYS A 295 -6.97 16.63 7.58
C LYS A 295 -6.63 18.10 7.29
N GLU A 296 -5.53 18.37 6.58
CA GLU A 296 -5.11 19.73 6.24
C GLU A 296 -6.06 20.41 5.24
N ILE A 297 -6.49 19.70 4.19
CA ILE A 297 -7.34 20.28 3.15
C ILE A 297 -8.81 20.34 3.53
N SER A 298 -9.29 19.50 4.45
CA SER A 298 -10.72 19.37 4.79
C SER A 298 -11.39 20.69 5.20
N PRO A 299 -10.81 21.53 6.07
CA PRO A 299 -11.42 22.82 6.42
C PRO A 299 -11.54 23.76 5.22
N LEU A 300 -10.52 23.81 4.36
CA LEU A 300 -10.53 24.63 3.15
C LEU A 300 -11.53 24.11 2.12
N LEU A 301 -11.61 22.79 1.98
CA LEU A 301 -12.57 22.13 1.11
C LEU A 301 -14.01 22.40 1.55
N GLY A 302 -14.26 22.42 2.86
CA GLY A 302 -15.55 22.83 3.43
C GLY A 302 -15.98 24.24 3.01
N LEU A 303 -15.02 25.17 2.90
CA LEU A 303 -15.25 26.54 2.42
C LEU A 303 -15.38 26.63 0.89
N CYS A 304 -14.95 25.60 0.16
CA CYS A 304 -15.03 25.50 -1.29
C CYS A 304 -16.32 24.87 -1.81
N ILE A 305 -17.13 24.23 -0.93
CA ILE A 305 -18.42 23.62 -1.30
C ILE A 305 -19.41 24.66 -1.85
N GLN A 306 -19.38 25.86 -1.28
CA GLN A 306 -20.30 26.94 -1.61
C GLN A 306 -19.55 28.25 -1.86
N ALA A 307 -19.86 28.92 -2.96
CA ALA A 307 -19.31 30.23 -3.28
C ALA A 307 -19.53 31.22 -2.12
N PRO A 308 -18.44 31.84 -1.58
CA PRO A 308 -18.58 32.85 -0.55
C PRO A 308 -19.53 33.97 -0.97
N ARG A 309 -20.63 34.14 -0.21
CA ARG A 309 -21.59 35.21 -0.45
C ARG A 309 -21.04 36.48 0.20
N THR A 310 -20.50 37.40 -0.60
CA THR A 310 -20.24 38.76 -0.12
C THR A 310 -21.59 39.37 0.28
N SER A 311 -21.82 39.58 1.58
CA SER A 311 -23.05 40.18 2.09
C SER A 311 -23.38 41.45 1.29
N ARG A 312 -24.56 41.48 0.66
CA ARG A 312 -25.10 42.60 -0.14
C ARG A 312 -25.36 43.88 0.69
N ALA A 313 -24.67 44.10 1.80
CA ALA A 313 -24.94 45.18 2.74
C ALA A 313 -24.14 46.48 2.48
N SER A 314 -23.27 46.57 1.46
CA SER A 314 -22.43 47.79 1.29
C SER A 314 -22.09 48.24 -0.14
N LEU A 315 -22.72 47.71 -1.19
CA LEU A 315 -22.42 48.17 -2.56
C LEU A 315 -23.31 49.35 -2.97
N VAL A 316 -22.99 50.53 -2.43
CA VAL A 316 -23.34 51.82 -3.03
C VAL A 316 -22.66 51.93 -4.40
N LYS A 317 -23.43 52.36 -5.40
CA LYS A 317 -23.03 52.53 -6.81
C LYS A 317 -21.69 53.27 -6.95
N GLY A 318 -20.68 52.67 -7.58
CA GLY A 318 -19.51 53.44 -8.03
C GLY A 318 -18.34 52.66 -8.64
N ALA A 319 -17.89 51.55 -8.06
CA ALA A 319 -16.62 50.89 -8.45
C ALA A 319 -16.84 49.42 -8.85
N ARG A 320 -17.20 49.16 -10.13
CA ARG A 320 -17.64 47.82 -10.58
C ARG A 320 -16.56 46.89 -11.14
N SER A 321 -15.37 47.38 -11.51
CA SER A 321 -14.34 46.52 -12.13
C SER A 321 -13.25 46.05 -11.14
N VAL A 322 -12.70 46.95 -10.32
CA VAL A 322 -11.59 46.63 -9.39
C VAL A 322 -12.09 45.84 -8.16
N ALA A 323 -13.29 46.16 -7.67
CA ALA A 323 -13.92 45.43 -6.56
C ALA A 323 -14.33 44.00 -6.95
N ASN A 324 -14.66 43.76 -8.23
CA ASN A 324 -14.98 42.42 -8.74
C ASN A 324 -13.75 41.53 -8.84
N ALA A 325 -12.59 42.07 -9.24
CA ALA A 325 -11.34 41.31 -9.28
C ALA A 325 -10.87 40.92 -7.87
N ALA A 326 -10.91 41.85 -6.91
CA ALA A 326 -10.55 41.55 -5.52
C ALA A 326 -11.53 40.56 -4.85
N ALA A 327 -12.84 40.69 -5.13
CA ALA A 327 -13.83 39.73 -4.67
C ALA A 327 -13.62 38.34 -5.31
N GLN A 328 -13.36 38.25 -6.62
CA GLN A 328 -13.01 36.99 -7.28
C GLN A 328 -11.71 36.37 -6.76
N GLN A 329 -10.71 37.19 -6.45
CA GLN A 329 -9.45 36.74 -5.86
C GLN A 329 -9.67 36.14 -4.46
N ALA A 330 -10.56 36.73 -3.66
CA ALA A 330 -10.95 36.20 -2.35
C ALA A 330 -11.75 34.88 -2.47
N LEU A 331 -12.57 34.73 -3.51
CA LEU A 331 -13.29 33.47 -3.79
C LEU A 331 -12.29 32.34 -4.09
N ILE A 332 -11.27 32.59 -4.92
CA ILE A 332 -10.29 31.57 -5.33
C ILE A 332 -9.26 31.26 -4.23
N ALA A 333 -9.13 32.11 -3.20
CA ALA A 333 -8.13 31.96 -2.15
C ALA A 333 -8.19 30.61 -1.41
N HIS A 334 -9.39 30.07 -1.16
CA HIS A 334 -9.54 28.77 -0.51
C HIS A 334 -9.03 27.61 -1.39
N TRP A 335 -9.34 27.65 -2.69
CA TRP A 335 -8.81 26.69 -3.67
C TRP A 335 -7.30 26.77 -3.79
N GLN A 336 -6.73 27.99 -3.82
CA GLN A 336 -5.28 28.19 -3.82
C GLN A 336 -4.63 27.65 -2.54
N GLY A 337 -5.31 27.75 -1.40
CA GLY A 337 -4.88 27.10 -0.16
C GLY A 337 -4.75 25.58 -0.31
N ILE A 338 -5.77 24.92 -0.90
CA ILE A 338 -5.74 23.47 -1.17
C ILE A 338 -4.57 23.14 -2.13
N VAL A 339 -4.44 23.87 -3.25
CA VAL A 339 -3.36 23.68 -4.23
C VAL A 339 -1.98 23.85 -3.58
N LYS A 340 -1.83 24.82 -2.67
CA LYS A 340 -0.60 25.05 -1.92
C LYS A 340 -0.29 23.86 -1.01
N SER A 341 -1.27 23.33 -0.27
CA SER A 341 -1.11 22.14 0.57
C SER A 341 -0.70 20.91 -0.26
N LEU A 342 -1.36 20.67 -1.40
CA LEU A 342 -1.00 19.60 -2.33
C LEU A 342 0.46 19.75 -2.82
N GLY A 343 0.86 20.97 -3.20
CA GLY A 343 2.23 21.27 -3.62
C GLY A 343 3.26 21.08 -2.50
N SER A 344 2.93 21.49 -1.27
CA SER A 344 3.81 21.31 -0.11
C SER A 344 4.05 19.84 0.17
N PHE A 345 2.99 19.02 0.21
CA PHE A 345 3.12 17.57 0.40
C PHE A 345 3.92 16.91 -0.73
N LEU A 346 3.66 17.30 -1.98
CA LEU A 346 4.42 16.77 -3.11
C LEU A 346 5.91 17.09 -2.96
N ASN A 347 6.26 18.32 -2.55
CA ASN A 347 7.65 18.71 -2.32
C ASN A 347 8.31 17.91 -1.20
N THR A 348 7.62 17.70 -0.06
CA THR A 348 8.10 16.86 1.04
C THR A 348 8.33 15.41 0.61
N LEU A 349 7.44 14.84 -0.20
CA LEU A 349 7.61 13.48 -0.73
C LEU A 349 8.78 13.40 -1.71
N LYS A 350 8.95 14.41 -2.57
CA LYS A 350 10.08 14.49 -3.51
C LYS A 350 11.42 14.65 -2.80
N SER A 351 11.52 15.55 -1.81
CA SER A 351 12.76 15.80 -1.07
C SER A 351 13.23 14.58 -0.27
N ASN A 352 12.30 13.68 0.07
CA ASN A 352 12.59 12.42 0.74
C ASN A 352 12.66 11.24 -0.23
N HIS A 353 12.72 11.47 -1.54
CA HIS A 353 12.85 10.44 -2.58
C HIS A 353 11.80 9.31 -2.45
N VAL A 354 10.57 9.66 -2.07
CA VAL A 354 9.47 8.69 -1.99
C VAL A 354 9.21 8.15 -3.40
N PRO A 355 9.08 6.83 -3.58
CA PRO A 355 8.85 6.22 -4.89
C PRO A 355 7.67 6.88 -5.61
N PRO A 356 7.83 7.38 -6.86
CA PRO A 356 6.76 8.09 -7.57
C PRO A 356 5.45 7.30 -7.66
N PHE A 357 5.53 5.98 -7.74
CA PHE A 357 4.37 5.09 -7.67
C PHE A 357 3.52 5.31 -6.42
N LEU A 358 4.13 5.36 -5.23
CA LEU A 358 3.42 5.60 -3.98
C LEU A 358 2.86 7.02 -3.93
N VAL A 359 3.63 8.00 -4.41
CA VAL A 359 3.19 9.41 -4.47
C VAL A 359 1.93 9.55 -5.34
N ARG A 360 1.91 8.93 -6.53
CA ARG A 360 0.72 8.91 -7.40
C ARG A 360 -0.50 8.35 -6.66
N LYS A 361 -0.33 7.22 -5.97
CA LYS A 361 -1.42 6.58 -5.21
C LYS A 361 -1.98 7.49 -4.11
N VAL A 362 -1.13 8.23 -3.39
CA VAL A 362 -1.58 9.22 -2.40
C VAL A 362 -2.48 10.25 -3.08
N PHE A 363 -2.02 10.89 -4.15
CA PHE A 363 -2.80 11.94 -4.80
C PHE A 363 -4.05 11.44 -5.51
N THR A 364 -4.06 10.22 -6.07
CA THR A 364 -5.29 9.58 -6.55
C THR A 364 -6.34 9.49 -5.44
N GLN A 365 -5.98 9.01 -4.25
CA GLN A 365 -6.94 8.93 -3.13
C GLN A 365 -7.37 10.30 -2.61
N ILE A 366 -6.48 11.31 -2.63
CA ILE A 366 -6.85 12.67 -2.24
C ILE A 366 -7.84 13.29 -3.23
N PHE A 367 -7.64 13.10 -4.52
CA PHE A 367 -8.56 13.61 -5.55
C PHE A 367 -9.91 12.87 -5.50
N SER A 368 -9.90 11.56 -5.23
CA SER A 368 -11.12 10.79 -4.97
C SER A 368 -11.86 11.31 -3.74
N PHE A 369 -11.16 11.61 -2.64
CA PHE A 369 -11.73 12.25 -1.45
C PHE A 369 -12.35 13.61 -1.77
N ILE A 370 -11.65 14.47 -2.53
CA ILE A 370 -12.20 15.77 -2.97
C ILE A 370 -13.47 15.56 -3.80
N ASN A 371 -13.46 14.60 -4.73
CA ASN A 371 -14.63 14.25 -5.55
C ASN A 371 -15.82 13.88 -4.66
N VAL A 372 -15.63 12.96 -3.71
CA VAL A 372 -16.66 12.49 -2.78
C VAL A 372 -17.24 13.66 -1.98
N GLN A 373 -16.38 14.48 -1.36
CA GLN A 373 -16.81 15.60 -0.51
C GLN A 373 -17.63 16.64 -1.27
N LEU A 374 -17.14 17.09 -2.44
CA LEU A 374 -17.83 18.09 -3.24
C LEU A 374 -19.14 17.55 -3.84
N PHE A 375 -19.09 16.34 -4.39
CA PHE A 375 -20.24 15.74 -5.06
C PHE A 375 -21.35 15.36 -4.08
N ASN A 376 -21.02 14.77 -2.92
CA ASN A 376 -22.01 14.47 -1.89
C ASN A 376 -22.64 15.77 -1.35
N SER A 377 -21.83 16.83 -1.16
CA SER A 377 -22.36 18.13 -0.75
C SER A 377 -23.33 18.72 -1.78
N LEU A 378 -23.01 18.62 -3.06
CA LEU A 378 -23.89 19.03 -4.16
C LEU A 378 -25.22 18.27 -4.14
N LEU A 379 -25.18 16.95 -3.90
CA LEU A 379 -26.37 16.10 -3.86
C LEU A 379 -27.23 16.25 -2.61
N LEU A 380 -26.71 16.85 -1.54
CA LEU A 380 -27.39 17.00 -0.26
C LEU A 380 -27.88 18.43 0.01
N ARG A 381 -27.33 19.45 -0.67
CA ARG A 381 -27.57 20.86 -0.36
C ARG A 381 -28.05 21.64 -1.58
N ARG A 382 -29.28 22.16 -1.51
CA ARG A 382 -29.91 22.92 -2.61
C ARG A 382 -29.12 24.16 -3.00
N GLU A 383 -28.53 24.84 -2.03
CA GLU A 383 -27.73 26.05 -2.23
C GLU A 383 -26.42 25.82 -2.99
N CYS A 384 -25.98 24.56 -3.12
CA CYS A 384 -24.82 24.18 -3.93
C CYS A 384 -25.20 24.00 -5.41
N CYS A 385 -26.49 23.80 -5.70
CA CYS A 385 -27.02 23.59 -7.04
C CYS A 385 -27.43 24.91 -7.73
N SER A 386 -26.56 25.92 -7.73
CA SER A 386 -26.81 27.18 -8.45
C SER A 386 -25.86 27.38 -9.63
N PHE A 387 -26.24 28.26 -10.58
CA PHE A 387 -25.35 28.62 -11.68
C PHE A 387 -24.06 29.28 -11.16
N SER A 388 -24.18 30.26 -10.26
CA SER A 388 -23.01 30.95 -9.69
C SER A 388 -22.09 29.99 -8.92
N ASN A 389 -22.65 29.02 -8.18
CA ASN A 389 -21.85 28.03 -7.47
C ASN A 389 -21.16 27.07 -8.46
N GLY A 390 -21.85 26.70 -9.54
CA GLY A 390 -21.27 25.94 -10.64
C GLY A 390 -20.06 26.65 -11.25
N GLU A 391 -20.15 27.94 -11.55
CA GLU A 391 -19.01 28.74 -12.04
C GLU A 391 -17.85 28.77 -11.04
N TYR A 392 -18.16 28.95 -9.76
CA TYR A 392 -17.17 28.98 -8.68
C TYR A 392 -16.41 27.66 -8.54
N VAL A 393 -17.13 26.54 -8.42
CA VAL A 393 -16.50 25.22 -8.30
C VAL A 393 -15.76 24.87 -9.60
N LYS A 394 -16.27 25.25 -10.77
CA LYS A 394 -15.58 25.07 -12.05
C LYS A 394 -14.22 25.77 -12.09
N ALA A 395 -14.13 27.00 -11.57
CA ALA A 395 -12.86 27.71 -11.46
C ALA A 395 -11.90 27.00 -10.50
N GLY A 396 -12.39 26.51 -9.36
CA GLY A 396 -11.60 25.72 -8.42
C GLY A 396 -11.06 24.41 -9.00
N LEU A 397 -11.90 23.69 -9.75
CA LEU A 397 -11.49 22.46 -10.46
C LEU A 397 -10.40 22.75 -11.50
N ALA A 398 -10.42 23.91 -12.16
CA ALA A 398 -9.35 24.31 -13.09
C ALA A 398 -8.01 24.54 -12.37
N GLU A 399 -8.01 25.03 -11.14
CA GLU A 399 -6.79 25.16 -10.33
C GLU A 399 -6.20 23.79 -9.96
N LEU A 400 -7.07 22.81 -9.65
CA LEU A 400 -6.65 21.42 -9.41
C LEU A 400 -6.12 20.76 -10.69
N GLU A 401 -6.74 21.00 -11.84
CA GLU A 401 -6.26 20.53 -13.15
C GLU A 401 -4.86 21.08 -13.47
N HIS A 402 -4.66 22.38 -13.23
CA HIS A 402 -3.37 23.03 -13.40
C HIS A 402 -2.30 22.47 -12.46
N TRP A 403 -2.67 22.15 -11.22
CA TRP A 403 -1.76 21.47 -10.30
C TRP A 403 -1.33 20.09 -10.83
N CYS A 404 -2.27 19.29 -11.37
CA CYS A 404 -1.93 18.00 -11.99
C CYS A 404 -0.95 18.17 -13.16
N TYR A 405 -1.16 19.16 -14.02
CA TYR A 405 -0.23 19.46 -15.12
C TYR A 405 1.19 19.76 -14.61
N LYS A 406 1.30 20.60 -13.57
CA LYS A 406 2.59 20.94 -12.94
C LYS A 406 3.25 19.76 -12.23
N ALA A 407 2.45 18.90 -11.59
CA ALA A 407 2.93 17.70 -10.93
C ALA A 407 3.40 16.63 -11.92
N THR A 408 2.98 16.73 -13.20
CA THR A 408 3.29 15.81 -14.32
C THR A 408 2.73 14.40 -14.11
N ASP A 409 2.72 13.60 -15.19
CA ASP A 409 2.27 12.21 -15.14
C ASP A 409 3.06 11.36 -14.12
N GLU A 410 4.32 11.71 -13.88
CA GLU A 410 5.18 11.04 -12.90
C GLU A 410 4.57 11.03 -11.49
N TYR A 411 3.94 12.12 -11.05
CA TYR A 411 3.44 12.25 -9.67
C TYR A 411 1.92 12.43 -9.56
N ALA A 412 1.26 12.99 -10.56
CA ALA A 412 -0.21 13.09 -10.58
C ALA A 412 -0.85 11.81 -11.14
N GLY A 413 -0.26 11.20 -12.18
CA GLY A 413 -0.86 10.08 -12.91
C GLY A 413 -2.33 10.33 -13.25
N SER A 414 -3.19 9.37 -12.90
CA SER A 414 -4.65 9.42 -13.13
C SER A 414 -5.45 10.20 -12.07
N ALA A 415 -4.81 10.97 -11.18
CA ALA A 415 -5.53 11.66 -10.11
C ALA A 415 -6.65 12.59 -10.62
N TRP A 416 -6.48 13.21 -11.80
CA TRP A 416 -7.51 14.06 -12.42
C TRP A 416 -8.80 13.31 -12.79
N ASP A 417 -8.69 12.02 -13.11
CA ASP A 417 -9.83 11.19 -13.51
C ASP A 417 -10.75 10.86 -12.33
N GLU A 418 -10.22 10.90 -11.10
CA GLU A 418 -10.99 10.66 -9.87
C GLU A 418 -12.06 11.73 -9.63
N LEU A 419 -11.87 12.95 -10.17
CA LEU A 419 -12.83 14.06 -10.07
C LEU A 419 -14.00 13.95 -11.07
N LYS A 420 -14.16 12.82 -11.77
CA LYS A 420 -15.16 12.63 -12.84
C LYS A 420 -16.60 12.96 -12.43
N HIS A 421 -17.05 12.60 -11.23
CA HIS A 421 -18.43 12.83 -10.80
C HIS A 421 -18.71 14.33 -10.61
N ILE A 422 -17.87 15.01 -9.82
CA ILE A 422 -18.03 16.45 -9.60
C ILE A 422 -17.82 17.24 -10.90
N ARG A 423 -16.86 16.85 -11.74
CA ARG A 423 -16.61 17.52 -13.04
C ARG A 423 -17.81 17.44 -13.96
N GLN A 424 -18.43 16.28 -14.13
CA GLN A 424 -19.63 16.12 -14.95
C GLN A 424 -20.82 16.88 -14.36
N ALA A 425 -21.03 16.78 -13.04
CA ALA A 425 -22.11 17.49 -12.37
C ALA A 425 -22.00 19.02 -12.54
N ILE A 426 -20.82 19.59 -12.25
CA ILE A 426 -20.55 21.01 -12.40
C ILE A 426 -20.60 21.45 -13.86
N GLY A 427 -20.08 20.63 -14.77
CA GLY A 427 -20.19 20.83 -16.22
C GLY A 427 -21.65 20.96 -16.67
N PHE A 428 -22.53 20.09 -16.17
CA PHE A 428 -23.96 20.14 -16.41
C PHE A 428 -24.63 21.38 -15.79
N LEU A 429 -24.29 21.74 -14.55
CA LEU A 429 -24.84 22.91 -13.84
C LEU A 429 -24.65 24.22 -14.61
N VAL A 430 -23.50 24.39 -15.28
CA VAL A 430 -23.15 25.64 -15.98
C VAL A 430 -23.66 25.72 -17.42
N ILE A 431 -24.41 24.72 -17.90
CA ILE A 431 -25.02 24.77 -19.25
C ILE A 431 -26.18 25.77 -19.25
N HIS A 432 -26.21 26.74 -20.16
CA HIS A 432 -27.33 27.71 -20.22
C HIS A 432 -28.62 27.11 -20.80
N GLN A 433 -28.52 26.20 -21.77
CA GLN A 433 -29.68 25.68 -22.52
C GLN A 433 -30.15 24.29 -22.01
N LYS A 434 -30.12 24.05 -20.69
CA LYS A 434 -30.60 22.79 -20.07
C LYS A 434 -32.02 22.38 -20.50
N PRO A 435 -33.00 23.30 -20.66
CA PRO A 435 -34.36 22.91 -21.07
C PRO A 435 -34.43 22.23 -22.44
N LYS A 436 -33.44 22.47 -23.31
CA LYS A 436 -33.38 21.91 -24.66
C LYS A 436 -32.68 20.55 -24.71
N LYS A 437 -32.10 20.11 -23.60
CA LYS A 437 -31.37 18.84 -23.53
C LYS A 437 -32.32 17.68 -23.31
N THR A 438 -32.13 16.62 -24.08
CA THR A 438 -32.88 15.36 -23.91
C THR A 438 -32.28 14.54 -22.77
N LEU A 439 -33.03 13.55 -22.27
CA LEU A 439 -32.50 12.65 -21.25
C LEU A 439 -31.27 11.89 -21.76
N ASP A 440 -31.29 11.45 -23.01
CA ASP A 440 -30.22 10.69 -23.64
C ASP A 440 -28.92 11.51 -23.75
N GLU A 441 -29.02 12.76 -24.22
CA GLU A 441 -27.86 13.69 -24.24
C GLU A 441 -27.31 13.93 -22.83
N ILE A 442 -28.18 14.03 -21.81
CA ILE A 442 -27.75 14.25 -20.43
C ILE A 442 -27.04 13.00 -19.88
N SER A 443 -27.62 11.81 -20.06
CA SER A 443 -27.10 10.59 -19.45
C SER A 443 -25.92 9.98 -20.21
N HIS A 444 -25.83 10.11 -21.53
CA HIS A 444 -24.80 9.44 -22.33
C HIS A 444 -23.70 10.38 -22.81
N ASP A 445 -24.01 11.64 -23.13
CA ASP A 445 -23.01 12.58 -23.67
C ASP A 445 -22.42 13.49 -22.58
N LEU A 446 -23.27 14.06 -21.72
CA LEU A 446 -22.84 15.06 -20.73
C LEU A 446 -22.35 14.41 -19.42
N CYS A 447 -23.10 13.45 -18.90
CA CYS A 447 -22.88 12.87 -17.58
C CYS A 447 -22.90 11.33 -17.54
N PRO A 448 -22.09 10.63 -18.36
CA PRO A 448 -22.11 9.16 -18.44
C PRO A 448 -21.73 8.42 -17.15
N VAL A 449 -21.14 9.11 -16.17
CA VAL A 449 -20.75 8.52 -14.88
C VAL A 449 -21.84 8.67 -13.83
N LEU A 450 -22.79 9.60 -14.01
CA LEU A 450 -23.81 9.88 -13.00
C LEU A 450 -25.01 8.95 -13.19
N SER A 451 -25.52 8.40 -12.09
CA SER A 451 -26.76 7.62 -12.11
C SER A 451 -27.99 8.50 -12.37
N ILE A 452 -29.08 7.89 -12.86
CA ILE A 452 -30.35 8.60 -13.06
C ILE A 452 -30.83 9.25 -11.75
N GLN A 453 -30.63 8.60 -10.61
CA GLN A 453 -30.99 9.15 -9.30
C GLN A 453 -30.18 10.40 -8.93
N GLN A 454 -28.88 10.42 -9.24
CA GLN A 454 -28.01 11.59 -9.03
C GLN A 454 -28.42 12.74 -9.96
N LEU A 455 -28.65 12.45 -11.25
CA LEU A 455 -29.10 13.43 -12.24
C LEU A 455 -30.45 14.05 -11.86
N TYR A 456 -31.41 13.24 -11.42
CA TYR A 456 -32.70 13.70 -10.95
C TYR A 456 -32.56 14.66 -9.76
N ARG A 457 -31.74 14.28 -8.76
CA ARG A 457 -31.46 15.14 -7.58
C ARG A 457 -30.85 16.47 -7.98
N ILE A 458 -29.80 16.46 -8.81
CA ILE A 458 -29.15 17.68 -9.27
C ILE A 458 -30.15 18.57 -10.02
N SER A 459 -30.90 17.98 -10.95
CA SER A 459 -31.84 18.71 -11.81
C SER A 459 -33.00 19.33 -11.04
N THR A 460 -33.52 18.65 -10.01
CA THR A 460 -34.63 19.15 -9.19
C THR A 460 -34.20 20.16 -8.13
N MET A 461 -32.95 20.09 -7.66
CA MET A 461 -32.40 21.08 -6.73
C MET A 461 -31.89 22.35 -7.44
N TYR A 462 -31.62 22.27 -8.74
CA TYR A 462 -31.04 23.37 -9.51
C TYR A 462 -31.89 24.64 -9.50
N TRP A 463 -31.22 25.79 -9.39
CA TRP A 463 -31.82 27.10 -9.65
C TRP A 463 -30.79 28.08 -10.23
N ASP A 464 -31.19 28.96 -11.13
CA ASP A 464 -30.31 30.01 -11.65
C ASP A 464 -30.46 31.31 -10.87
N ASP A 465 -29.37 31.75 -10.26
CA ASP A 465 -29.29 32.94 -9.42
C ASP A 465 -28.65 34.15 -10.11
N LYS A 466 -28.24 34.01 -11.38
CA LYS A 466 -27.49 35.01 -12.14
C LYS A 466 -28.16 35.40 -13.45
N TYR A 467 -28.61 34.43 -14.25
CA TYR A 467 -29.13 34.67 -15.60
C TYR A 467 -30.62 34.31 -15.77
N GLY A 468 -31.27 33.76 -14.74
CA GLY A 468 -32.67 33.34 -14.81
C GLY A 468 -32.93 32.20 -15.80
N THR A 469 -31.91 31.39 -16.12
CA THR A 469 -32.07 30.16 -16.90
C THR A 469 -32.89 29.13 -16.13
N HIS A 470 -33.58 28.28 -16.89
CA HIS A 470 -34.43 27.23 -16.33
C HIS A 470 -33.63 25.92 -16.18
N SER A 471 -34.10 25.06 -15.29
CA SER A 471 -33.60 23.67 -15.19
C SER A 471 -33.98 22.86 -16.45
N VAL A 472 -33.68 21.56 -16.45
CA VAL A 472 -34.16 20.63 -17.50
C VAL A 472 -35.68 20.64 -17.60
N SER A 473 -36.20 20.19 -18.75
CA SER A 473 -37.64 20.17 -19.01
C SER A 473 -38.38 19.22 -18.06
N THR A 474 -39.67 19.51 -17.82
CA THR A 474 -40.54 18.67 -16.98
C THR A 474 -40.69 17.25 -17.54
N ASP A 475 -40.67 17.09 -18.86
CA ASP A 475 -40.65 15.79 -19.54
C ASP A 475 -39.42 14.96 -19.13
N VAL A 476 -38.22 15.55 -19.15
CA VAL A 476 -36.99 14.86 -18.73
C VAL A 476 -37.05 14.46 -17.25
N ILE A 477 -37.50 15.35 -16.37
CA ILE A 477 -37.69 15.02 -14.94
C ILE A 477 -38.68 13.86 -14.76
N SER A 478 -39.76 13.84 -15.54
CA SER A 478 -40.77 12.78 -15.47
C SER A 478 -40.19 11.42 -15.90
N LYS A 479 -39.40 11.39 -16.99
CA LYS A 479 -38.72 10.18 -17.47
C LYS A 479 -37.70 9.66 -16.45
N MET A 480 -36.90 10.55 -15.85
CA MET A 480 -35.98 10.17 -14.77
C MET A 480 -36.72 9.53 -13.59
N ARG A 481 -37.89 10.06 -13.20
CA ARG A 481 -38.69 9.49 -12.11
C ARG A 481 -39.19 8.08 -12.42
N VAL A 482 -39.64 7.84 -13.67
CA VAL A 482 -40.10 6.52 -14.12
C VAL A 482 -38.95 5.52 -14.02
N LEU A 483 -37.81 5.83 -14.63
CA LEU A 483 -36.62 4.97 -14.62
C LEU A 483 -36.12 4.67 -13.20
N MET A 484 -36.12 5.65 -12.30
CA MET A 484 -35.75 5.43 -10.90
C MET A 484 -36.68 4.47 -10.17
N THR A 485 -37.98 4.48 -10.51
CA THR A 485 -38.96 3.58 -9.89
C THR A 485 -38.82 2.16 -10.44
N GLU A 486 -38.47 2.02 -11.73
CA GLU A 486 -38.18 0.75 -12.37
C GLU A 486 -36.89 0.10 -11.83
N ASP A 487 -35.83 0.89 -11.62
CA ASP A 487 -34.54 0.43 -11.09
C ASP A 487 -34.57 0.10 -9.59
N SER A 488 -35.44 0.76 -8.81
CA SER A 488 -35.57 0.50 -7.37
C SER A 488 -36.11 -0.90 -7.01
N ASN A 489 -36.60 -1.66 -8.00
CA ASN A 489 -36.94 -3.08 -7.85
C ASN A 489 -35.71 -4.01 -7.90
N ASN A 490 -34.52 -3.49 -8.24
CA ASN A 490 -33.25 -4.21 -8.22
C ASN A 490 -32.43 -3.77 -6.99
N ALA A 491 -32.37 -4.64 -5.97
CA ALA A 491 -31.86 -4.32 -4.62
C ALA A 491 -30.35 -4.00 -4.48
N VAL A 492 -29.58 -3.85 -5.57
CA VAL A 492 -28.11 -3.83 -5.55
C VAL A 492 -27.48 -2.43 -5.61
N SER A 493 -28.24 -1.34 -5.82
CA SER A 493 -27.68 0.02 -5.77
C SER A 493 -28.68 1.10 -5.34
N ASN A 494 -28.99 1.12 -4.04
CA ASN A 494 -29.82 2.17 -3.44
C ASN A 494 -29.03 3.40 -2.95
N SER A 495 -27.69 3.36 -2.95
CA SER A 495 -26.90 4.52 -2.53
C SER A 495 -26.63 5.45 -3.70
N PHE A 496 -27.15 6.68 -3.62
CA PHE A 496 -26.83 7.74 -4.57
C PHE A 496 -25.61 8.57 -4.16
N LEU A 497 -25.07 8.35 -2.95
CA LEU A 497 -23.87 9.00 -2.45
C LEU A 497 -22.63 8.17 -2.79
N LEU A 498 -21.50 8.84 -2.90
CA LEU A 498 -20.21 8.19 -3.08
C LEU A 498 -19.59 7.88 -1.71
N ASP A 499 -18.94 6.73 -1.62
CA ASP A 499 -18.16 6.31 -0.45
C ASP A 499 -16.68 6.69 -0.60
N ASP A 500 -16.04 7.10 0.49
CA ASP A 500 -14.59 7.36 0.54
C ASP A 500 -13.84 6.07 0.89
N ASP A 501 -13.31 5.38 -0.13
CA ASP A 501 -12.52 4.17 0.09
C ASP A 501 -11.12 4.50 0.62
N SER A 502 -10.91 4.19 1.90
CA SER A 502 -9.63 4.37 2.60
C SER A 502 -8.73 3.12 2.57
N SER A 503 -9.08 2.10 1.78
CA SER A 503 -8.25 0.92 1.57
C SER A 503 -6.89 1.27 0.93
N ILE A 504 -5.92 0.36 1.04
CA ILE A 504 -4.61 0.52 0.40
C ILE A 504 -4.73 0.20 -1.09
N PRO A 505 -4.41 1.13 -2.02
CA PRO A 505 -4.69 0.98 -3.44
C PRO A 505 -3.56 0.30 -4.23
N PHE A 506 -2.72 -0.50 -3.57
CA PHE A 506 -1.59 -1.20 -4.18
C PHE A 506 -1.22 -2.47 -3.40
N SER A 507 -0.63 -3.42 -4.10
CA SER A 507 0.01 -4.59 -3.51
C SER A 507 1.54 -4.43 -3.45
N VAL A 508 2.19 -5.32 -2.70
CA VAL A 508 3.65 -5.46 -2.67
C VAL A 508 4.22 -5.78 -4.06
N ASP A 509 3.47 -6.54 -4.87
CA ASP A 509 3.87 -6.87 -6.24
C ASP A 509 3.83 -5.65 -7.18
N ASP A 510 2.85 -4.77 -7.02
CA ASP A 510 2.75 -3.53 -7.80
C ASP A 510 3.91 -2.57 -7.48
N LEU A 511 4.27 -2.47 -6.19
CA LEU A 511 5.45 -1.73 -5.75
C LEU A 511 6.73 -2.30 -6.38
N SER A 512 6.86 -3.63 -6.45
CA SER A 512 8.04 -4.29 -7.01
C SER A 512 8.23 -4.10 -8.51
N LYS A 513 7.13 -4.05 -9.27
CA LYS A 513 7.15 -3.83 -10.72
C LYS A 513 7.46 -2.38 -11.09
N SER A 514 7.14 -1.45 -10.20
CA SER A 514 7.20 -0.01 -10.48
C SER A 514 8.51 0.65 -10.04
N MET A 515 9.27 0.05 -9.13
CA MET A 515 10.52 0.63 -8.65
C MET A 515 11.75 0.13 -9.42
N GLU A 516 12.61 1.07 -9.80
CA GLU A 516 13.87 0.82 -10.51
C GLU A 516 14.80 -0.13 -9.72
N GLN A 517 15.76 -0.72 -10.43
CA GLN A 517 16.77 -1.56 -9.80
C GLN A 517 17.73 -0.69 -9.00
N ILE A 518 17.74 -0.88 -7.68
CA ILE A 518 18.61 -0.12 -6.78
C ILE A 518 19.93 -0.84 -6.69
N ASP A 519 20.98 -0.23 -7.24
CA ASP A 519 22.35 -0.66 -6.96
C ASP A 519 22.78 -0.18 -5.57
N ILE A 520 23.25 -1.12 -4.76
CA ILE A 520 23.58 -0.94 -3.35
C ILE A 520 25.11 -0.93 -3.16
N ALA A 521 25.92 -1.19 -4.20
CA ALA A 521 27.36 -1.34 -4.08
C ALA A 521 28.03 -0.09 -3.45
N ASP A 522 27.72 1.09 -3.98
CA ASP A 522 28.47 2.34 -3.72
C ASP A 522 27.93 3.23 -2.57
N ILE A 523 27.33 2.63 -1.53
CA ILE A 523 26.81 3.40 -0.40
C ILE A 523 27.85 3.42 0.72
N GLU A 524 28.40 4.62 0.98
CA GLU A 524 29.34 4.84 2.07
C GLU A 524 28.70 4.60 3.45
N PRO A 525 29.40 3.93 4.37
CA PRO A 525 28.92 3.75 5.73
C PRO A 525 28.94 5.09 6.51
N PRO A 526 27.89 5.39 7.30
CA PRO A 526 27.83 6.52 8.21
C PRO A 526 28.98 6.52 9.22
N PRO A 527 29.41 7.70 9.73
CA PRO A 527 30.56 7.83 10.61
C PRO A 527 30.55 6.87 11.80
N LEU A 528 29.38 6.70 12.43
CA LEU A 528 29.18 5.87 13.62
C LEU A 528 29.54 4.39 13.45
N ILE A 529 29.40 3.85 12.24
CA ILE A 529 29.71 2.44 11.95
C ILE A 529 30.98 2.28 11.11
N ARG A 530 31.45 3.36 10.46
CA ARG A 530 32.64 3.39 9.62
C ARG A 530 33.92 2.96 10.36
N GLU A 531 34.05 3.38 11.61
CA GLU A 531 35.25 3.13 12.42
C GLU A 531 35.26 1.75 13.09
N ASN A 532 34.14 1.02 13.06
CA ASN A 532 34.04 -0.28 13.71
C ASN A 532 34.39 -1.42 12.73
N SER A 533 35.39 -2.22 13.10
CA SER A 533 35.84 -3.42 12.36
C SER A 533 34.73 -4.42 12.01
N GLY A 534 33.63 -4.46 12.76
CA GLY A 534 32.45 -5.28 12.50
C GLY A 534 31.68 -4.88 11.24
N PHE A 535 31.95 -3.70 10.69
CA PHE A 535 31.25 -3.13 9.53
C PHE A 535 32.16 -2.90 8.32
N SER A 536 33.40 -3.42 8.31
CA SER A 536 34.34 -3.23 7.20
C SER A 536 33.80 -3.76 5.86
N PHE A 537 32.83 -4.69 5.88
CA PHE A 537 32.15 -5.18 4.67
C PHE A 537 31.27 -4.14 3.97
N LEU A 538 30.96 -3.02 4.64
CA LEU A 538 30.22 -1.89 4.05
C LEU A 538 31.11 -0.93 3.27
N LEU A 539 32.44 -0.97 3.48
CA LEU A 539 33.36 -0.08 2.79
C LEU A 539 33.51 -0.49 1.32
N PRO A 540 33.60 0.47 0.38
CA PRO A 540 33.95 0.19 -1.00
C PRO A 540 35.28 -0.57 -1.03
N ARG A 541 35.35 -1.66 -1.81
CA ARG A 541 36.65 -2.28 -2.09
C ARG A 541 37.41 -1.29 -2.98
N CYS A 542 38.61 -0.87 -2.56
CA CYS A 542 39.54 -0.28 -3.51
C CYS A 542 39.91 -1.37 -4.51
N ASP A 543 39.56 -1.18 -5.77
CA ASP A 543 40.07 -1.99 -6.87
C ASP A 543 41.58 -1.79 -7.07
#